data_AF-A0A0D0NJT9-F1
#
_entry.id   AF-A0A0D0NJT9-F1
#
_cell.length_a   1.000
_cell.length_b   1.000
_cell.length_c   1.000
_cell.angle_alpha   90.00
_cell.angle_beta   90.00
_cell.angle_gamma   90.00
#
_symmetry.space_group_name_H-M   'P 1'
#
loop_
_entity.id
_entity.type
_entity.pdbx_description
1 polymer ?
#
loop_
_entity_poly.entity_id
_entity_poly.type
_entity_poly.pdbx_seq_one_letter_code
_entity_poly.pdbx_strand_id
1 'polypeptide(L)'
;YTQKTHDCQDVDLATWQHPARAVLEKSGIKLERVQLCNGGRYPIFIGEVPYDPQGQTKDFFLPLYEDLRKANGKWPYVLVASNYGEMVYVSYPRSDSISLGYENFEVP
;
A
#
# COMPACT_ATOMS: atom_id res chain seq x y z
N TYR A 1 -6.81 -6.64 6.27
CA TYR A 1 -7.65 -6.12 5.15
C TYR A 1 -8.79 -7.06 4.78
N THR A 2 -8.72 -8.34 5.14
CA THR A 2 -9.67 -9.41 4.76
C THR A 2 -11.15 -9.13 5.06
N GLN A 3 -11.47 -8.30 6.07
CA GLN A 3 -12.86 -7.92 6.37
C GLN A 3 -13.39 -6.76 5.50
N LYS A 4 -12.52 -5.98 4.83
CA LYS A 4 -12.86 -4.78 4.04
C LYS A 4 -12.69 -4.98 2.53
N THR A 5 -12.21 -6.14 2.10
CA THR A 5 -11.86 -6.43 0.71
C THR A 5 -12.55 -7.70 0.24
N HIS A 6 -13.06 -7.69 -0.99
CA HIS A 6 -13.61 -8.86 -1.68
C HIS A 6 -13.02 -8.96 -3.09
N ASP A 7 -13.17 -10.12 -3.74
CA ASP A 7 -12.73 -10.37 -5.13
C ASP A 7 -11.25 -10.02 -5.39
N CYS A 8 -10.38 -10.31 -4.43
CA CYS A 8 -8.96 -10.04 -4.55
C CYS A 8 -8.31 -10.98 -5.57
N GLN A 9 -7.63 -10.40 -6.55
CA GLN A 9 -6.86 -11.13 -7.55
C GLN A 9 -5.41 -10.69 -7.53
N ASP A 10 -4.51 -11.67 -7.59
CA ASP A 10 -3.09 -11.40 -7.76
C ASP A 10 -2.81 -10.83 -9.14
N VAL A 11 -1.92 -9.84 -9.20
CA VAL A 11 -1.33 -9.41 -10.47
C VAL A 11 -0.02 -10.14 -10.70
N ASP A 12 0.29 -10.42 -11.95
CA ASP A 12 1.61 -10.89 -12.33
C ASP A 12 2.61 -9.73 -12.29
N LEU A 13 3.45 -9.70 -11.26
CA LEU A 13 4.48 -8.67 -11.10
C LEU A 13 5.52 -8.67 -12.23
N ALA A 14 5.69 -9.73 -13.01
CA ALA A 14 6.62 -9.71 -14.14
C ALA A 14 6.11 -8.82 -15.28
N THR A 15 4.79 -8.76 -15.49
CA THR A 15 4.16 -8.07 -16.62
C THR A 15 3.36 -6.84 -16.20
N TRP A 16 3.03 -6.70 -14.92
CA TRP A 16 2.22 -5.60 -14.41
C TRP A 16 2.97 -4.25 -14.45
N GLN A 17 2.45 -3.35 -15.29
CA GLN A 17 2.93 -1.98 -15.44
C GLN A 17 1.92 -1.01 -14.82
N HIS A 18 2.33 -0.32 -13.75
CA HIS A 18 1.49 0.65 -13.08
C HIS A 18 2.34 1.75 -12.43
N PRO A 19 1.95 3.04 -12.47
CA PRO A 19 2.77 4.11 -11.91
C PRO A 19 3.08 3.95 -10.42
N ALA A 20 2.15 3.37 -9.64
CA ALA A 20 2.37 3.11 -8.22
C ALA A 20 3.55 2.17 -7.95
N ARG A 21 3.82 1.20 -8.84
CA ARG A 21 4.96 0.30 -8.73
C ARG A 21 6.28 1.07 -8.73
N ALA A 22 6.44 1.98 -9.69
CA ALA A 22 7.65 2.78 -9.81
C ALA A 22 7.89 3.68 -8.59
N VAL A 23 6.82 4.21 -7.97
CA VAL A 23 6.93 4.98 -6.73
C VAL A 23 7.42 4.10 -5.58
N LEU A 24 6.82 2.91 -5.39
CA LEU A 24 7.22 1.98 -4.34
C LEU A 24 8.69 1.56 -4.48
N GLU A 25 9.08 1.10 -5.68
CA GLU A 25 10.45 0.65 -5.95
C GLU A 25 11.49 1.78 -5.77
N LYS A 26 11.19 3.00 -6.24
CA LYS A 26 12.06 4.17 -6.06
C LYS A 26 12.26 4.54 -4.59
N SER A 27 11.25 4.30 -3.75
CA SER A 27 11.32 4.52 -2.30
C SER A 27 12.01 3.38 -1.55
N GLY A 28 12.56 2.38 -2.26
CA GLY A 28 13.26 1.25 -1.65
C GLY A 28 12.32 0.18 -1.10
N ILE A 29 11.06 0.16 -1.51
CA ILE A 29 10.11 -0.90 -1.15
C ILE A 29 10.27 -2.06 -2.14
N LYS A 30 10.57 -3.24 -1.61
CA LYS A 30 10.67 -4.46 -2.41
C LYS A 30 9.30 -5.13 -2.46
N LEU A 31 8.58 -4.91 -3.55
CA LEU A 31 7.28 -5.53 -3.80
C LEU A 31 7.42 -7.05 -3.95
N GLU A 32 6.68 -7.79 -3.13
CA GLU A 32 6.62 -9.24 -3.14
C GLU A 32 5.34 -9.73 -3.82
N ARG A 33 4.23 -9.02 -3.58
CA ARG A 33 2.91 -9.37 -4.11
C ARG A 33 2.06 -8.12 -4.23
N VAL A 34 1.21 -8.09 -5.25
CA VAL A 34 0.14 -7.08 -5.37
C VAL A 34 -1.17 -7.77 -5.63
N GLN A 35 -2.18 -7.42 -4.85
CA GLN A 35 -3.55 -7.86 -5.05
C GLN A 35 -4.43 -6.68 -5.42
N LEU A 36 -5.29 -6.87 -6.41
CA LEU A 36 -6.34 -5.91 -6.74
C LEU A 36 -7.68 -6.46 -6.26
N CYS A 37 -8.27 -5.80 -5.28
CA CYS A 37 -9.56 -6.16 -4.70
C CYS A 37 -10.67 -5.19 -5.13
N ASN A 38 -11.91 -5.48 -4.75
CA ASN A 38 -13.09 -4.64 -4.93
C ASN A 38 -13.30 -4.24 -6.40
N GLY A 39 -13.28 -5.23 -7.30
CA GLY A 39 -13.40 -5.01 -8.74
C GLY A 39 -12.20 -4.27 -9.34
N GLY A 40 -10.99 -4.52 -8.81
CA GLY A 40 -9.73 -4.02 -9.35
C GLY A 40 -9.32 -2.61 -8.89
N ARG A 41 -10.07 -2.00 -7.96
CA ARG A 41 -9.91 -0.57 -7.56
C ARG A 41 -9.40 -0.37 -6.14
N TYR A 42 -9.02 -1.45 -5.47
CA TYR A 42 -8.47 -1.40 -4.12
C TYR A 42 -7.19 -2.24 -4.07
N PRO A 43 -6.02 -1.65 -4.36
CA PRO A 43 -4.78 -2.39 -4.35
C PRO A 43 -4.29 -2.66 -2.93
N ILE A 44 -3.72 -3.84 -2.74
CA ILE A 44 -2.95 -4.24 -1.57
C ILE A 44 -1.52 -4.47 -2.06
N PHE A 45 -0.61 -3.60 -1.64
CA PHE A 45 0.81 -3.70 -1.92
C PHE A 45 1.48 -4.43 -0.77
N ILE A 46 2.08 -5.59 -1.03
CA ILE A 46 2.74 -6.41 -0.01
C ILE A 46 4.23 -6.45 -0.33
N GLY A 47 5.07 -6.11 0.64
CA GLY A 47 6.50 -6.16 0.46
C GLY A 47 7.32 -5.69 1.65
N GLU A 48 8.63 -5.78 1.50
CA GLU A 48 9.59 -5.31 2.51
C GLU A 48 9.73 -3.78 2.40
N VAL A 49 9.66 -3.10 3.55
CA VAL A 49 9.83 -1.64 3.65
C VAL A 49 11.12 -1.29 4.39
N PRO A 50 11.76 -0.14 4.10
CA PRO A 50 13.04 0.23 4.68
C PRO A 50 12.97 0.70 6.14
N TYR A 51 11.77 1.08 6.61
CA TYR A 51 11.55 1.61 7.95
C TYR A 51 10.23 1.08 8.53
N ASP A 52 10.15 1.01 9.86
CA ASP A 52 8.92 0.72 10.60
C ASP A 52 7.83 1.78 10.27
N PRO A 53 6.68 1.38 9.67
CA PRO A 53 5.58 2.28 9.35
C PRO A 53 4.90 2.96 10.55
N GLN A 54 4.94 2.36 11.74
CA GLN A 54 4.45 2.94 12.99
C GLN A 54 5.53 3.71 13.76
N GLY A 55 6.78 3.64 13.30
CA GLY A 55 7.91 4.36 13.86
C GLY A 55 7.88 5.89 13.66
N GLN A 56 8.97 6.56 14.02
CA GLN A 56 9.06 8.04 13.94
C GLN A 56 9.33 8.59 12.53
N THR A 57 9.27 7.77 11.48
CA THR A 57 9.69 8.10 10.10
C THR A 57 8.61 8.82 9.28
N LYS A 58 7.94 9.81 9.88
CA LYS A 58 6.93 10.63 9.19
C LYS A 58 7.47 11.31 7.93
N ASP A 59 8.73 11.75 7.97
CA ASP A 59 9.41 12.43 6.86
C ASP A 59 9.66 11.51 5.66
N PHE A 60 9.64 10.19 5.86
CA PHE A 60 9.72 9.22 4.77
C PHE A 60 8.32 8.84 4.26
N PHE A 61 7.42 8.45 5.17
CA PHE A 61 6.16 7.84 4.79
C PHE A 61 5.12 8.85 4.27
N LEU A 62 5.06 10.08 4.81
CA LEU A 62 4.09 11.06 4.33
C LEU A 62 4.35 11.47 2.86
N PRO A 63 5.58 11.79 2.43
CA PRO A 63 5.86 12.02 1.02
C PRO A 63 5.56 10.81 0.14
N LEU A 64 5.93 9.60 0.59
CA LEU A 64 5.62 8.36 -0.12
C LEU A 64 4.10 8.20 -0.34
N TYR A 65 3.29 8.42 0.69
CA TYR A 65 1.83 8.27 0.59
C TYR A 65 1.20 9.30 -0.35
N GLU A 66 1.71 10.53 -0.40
CA GLU A 66 1.27 11.55 -1.37
C GLU A 66 1.67 11.21 -2.81
N ASP A 67 2.87 10.69 -3.03
CA ASP A 67 3.31 10.29 -4.36
C ASP A 67 2.53 9.06 -4.86
N LEU A 68 2.29 8.08 -3.98
CA LEU A 68 1.43 6.94 -4.27
C LEU A 68 0.00 7.36 -4.57
N ARG A 69 -0.54 8.32 -3.81
CA ARG A 69 -1.89 8.86 -4.07
C ARG A 69 -2.03 9.36 -5.50
N LYS A 70 -1.05 10.12 -6.01
CA LYS A 70 -1.05 10.64 -7.38
C LYS A 70 -0.90 9.50 -8.39
N ALA A 71 0.05 8.61 -8.17
CA ALA A 71 0.37 7.49 -9.06
C ALA A 71 -0.73 6.41 -9.11
N ASN A 72 -1.52 6.28 -8.04
CA ASN A 72 -2.61 5.32 -7.88
C ASN A 72 -3.99 5.92 -8.17
N GLY A 73 -4.06 7.11 -8.79
CA GLY A 73 -5.33 7.72 -9.18
C GLY A 73 -6.25 8.10 -8.01
N LYS A 74 -5.68 8.39 -6.83
CA LYS A 74 -6.39 8.67 -5.57
C LYS A 74 -7.27 7.52 -5.04
N TRP A 75 -7.08 6.29 -5.51
CA TRP A 75 -7.75 5.14 -4.91
C TRP A 75 -7.14 4.78 -3.55
N PRO A 76 -7.95 4.51 -2.51
CA PRO A 76 -7.45 4.02 -1.24
C PRO A 76 -6.79 2.64 -1.42
N TYR A 77 -5.82 2.34 -0.57
CA TYR A 77 -5.02 1.12 -0.69
C TYR A 77 -4.54 0.64 0.68
N VAL A 78 -3.92 -0.54 0.69
CA VAL A 78 -3.20 -1.08 1.84
C VAL A 78 -1.74 -1.29 1.47
N LEU A 79 -0.82 -0.83 2.33
CA LEU A 79 0.58 -1.22 2.30
C LEU A 79 0.83 -2.22 3.42
N VAL A 80 1.24 -3.43 3.08
CA VAL A 80 1.62 -4.48 4.02
C VAL A 80 3.15 -4.51 4.08
N ALA A 81 3.70 -4.10 5.22
CA ALA A 81 5.11 -4.18 5.54
C ALA A 81 5.43 -5.58 6.05
N SER A 82 5.75 -6.50 5.14
CA SER A 82 5.88 -7.93 5.46
C SER A 82 7.00 -8.21 6.46
N ASN A 83 8.09 -7.45 6.41
CA ASN A 83 9.23 -7.55 7.32
C ASN A 83 8.97 -6.98 8.73
N TYR A 84 7.91 -6.19 8.92
CA TYR A 84 7.50 -5.66 10.23
C TYR A 84 6.21 -6.30 10.76
N GLY A 85 5.50 -7.08 9.92
CA GLY A 85 4.22 -7.67 10.32
C GLY A 85 3.13 -6.62 10.52
N GLU A 86 3.07 -5.60 9.65
CA GLU A 86 2.13 -4.49 9.78
C GLU A 86 1.37 -4.18 8.49
N MET A 87 0.14 -3.70 8.63
CA MET A 87 -0.69 -3.18 7.54
C MET A 87 -1.01 -1.72 7.78
N VAL A 88 -0.76 -0.88 6.78
CA VAL A 88 -1.15 0.52 6.74
C VAL A 88 -2.27 0.71 5.74
N TYR A 89 -3.45 1.08 6.22
CA TYR A 89 -4.58 1.50 5.41
C TYR A 89 -4.45 2.97 5.07
N VAL A 90 -4.37 3.30 3.79
CA VAL A 90 -4.26 4.68 3.31
C VAL A 90 -5.55 5.04 2.57
N SER A 91 -6.19 6.11 3.02
CA SER A 91 -7.45 6.59 2.44
C SER A 91 -7.54 8.11 2.40
N TYR A 92 -8.52 8.62 1.63
CA TYR A 92 -8.71 10.04 1.37
C TYR A 92 -10.19 10.40 1.64
N PRO A 93 -10.58 10.71 2.89
CA PRO A 93 -11.92 11.20 3.21
C PRO A 93 -12.23 12.52 2.49
N ARG A 94 -13.48 13.01 2.57
CA ARG A 94 -13.98 14.20 1.83
C ARG A 94 -13.12 15.47 1.97
N SER A 95 -12.31 15.58 3.01
CA SER A 95 -11.33 16.66 3.21
C SER A 95 -10.11 16.57 2.27
N ASP A 96 -9.99 15.51 1.47
CA ASP A 96 -8.88 15.21 0.55
C ASP A 96 -7.49 15.10 1.24
N SER A 97 -7.49 14.99 2.57
CA SER A 97 -6.33 14.73 3.42
C SER A 97 -6.02 13.25 3.51
N ILE A 98 -4.75 12.87 3.64
CA ILE A 98 -4.36 11.49 3.94
C ILE A 98 -4.90 11.09 5.32
N SER A 99 -5.61 9.97 5.37
CA SER A 99 -6.02 9.29 6.60
C SER A 99 -5.38 7.91 6.67
N LEU A 100 -4.75 7.60 7.80
CA LEU A 100 -4.00 6.38 8.06
C LEU A 100 -4.71 5.54 9.12
N GLY A 101 -4.82 4.24 8.87
CA GLY A 101 -5.19 3.24 9.87
C GLY A 101 -4.14 2.13 9.91
N TYR A 102 -3.93 1.52 11.08
CA TYR A 102 -2.91 0.49 11.28
C TYR A 102 -3.56 -0.77 11.85
N GLU A 103 -3.14 -1.93 11.36
CA GLU A 103 -3.47 -3.24 11.93
C GLU A 103 -2.23 -4.14 11.85
N ASN A 104 -2.06 -5.03 12.83
CA ASN A 104 -1.01 -6.05 12.78
C ASN A 104 -1.30 -7.02 11.63
N PHE A 105 -0.26 -7.35 10.86
CA PHE A 105 -0.28 -8.37 9.83
C PHE A 105 0.21 -9.69 10.41
N GLU A 106 -0.72 -10.58 10.75
CA GLU A 106 -0.40 -11.98 10.95
C GLU A 106 -0.42 -12.66 9.57
N VAL A 107 0.71 -13.27 9.20
CA VAL A 107 0.77 -14.10 7.99
C VAL A 107 -0.20 -15.27 8.19
N PRO A 108 -1.18 -15.48 7.29
CA PRO A 108 -2.08 -16.63 7.37
C PRO A 108 -1.36 -17.97 7.34
#